data_AF-A0AAE0SRC1-F1
#
_entry.id   AF-A0AAE0SRC1-F1
#
_cell.length_a   1.000
_cell.length_b   1.000
_cell.length_c   1.000
_cell.angle_alpha   90.00
_cell.angle_beta   90.00
_cell.angle_gamma   90.00
#
_symmetry.space_group_name_H-M   'P 1'
#
loop_
_entity.id
_entity.type
_entity.pdbx_description
1 polymer ?
#
loop_
_entity_poly.entity_id
_entity_poly.type
_entity_poly.pdbx_seq_one_letter_code
_entity_poly.pdbx_strand_id
1 'polypeptide(L)'
;MCSGYALRPEEILNKTFAVSNTEMIVLNNIEFVSMCEHHLLPFRGVCHIGYLPKTCVLGLSKLARLTELYARRLQIQEEMTYQIGSALMKHLNPLGVGVLITAEHMCMSCRGINKQNAVMVTSSMLAGITREKASELIKSRCDFALQRHLVFTATAMEALARHLKQEQDIEFWYVTGLLHDIDWNQTIDCMEKHCGEETMDYLRSHGAAEEVCQTIRSHYTDLNVPRDSLHRKALFACDELSGFIVAAALVRPTKMIGIEPSSVIKKMKDKAFARQVNRDDMQSCEEYFNIPLKEFIAILLPAFERIAPDWQLT
;
A
#
# COMPACT_ATOMS: atom_id res chain seq x y z
N MET A 1 21.13 2.87 28.74
CA MET A 1 19.67 2.69 28.59
C MET A 1 19.11 3.45 27.40
N CYS A 2 19.43 4.72 27.14
CA CYS A 2 18.80 5.50 26.06
C CYS A 2 19.57 5.55 24.71
N SER A 3 20.45 4.60 24.42
CA SER A 3 21.28 4.67 23.19
C SER A 3 20.49 4.40 21.90
N GLY A 4 19.25 3.93 22.00
CA GLY A 4 18.37 3.64 20.86
C GLY A 4 17.86 4.89 20.13
N TYR A 5 17.96 6.07 20.74
CA TYR A 5 17.66 7.34 20.06
C TYR A 5 18.68 7.70 18.99
N ALA A 6 19.92 7.23 19.11
CA ALA A 6 20.99 7.49 18.15
C ALA A 6 20.99 6.53 16.94
N LEU A 7 20.13 5.51 16.95
CA LEU A 7 20.06 4.47 15.91
C LEU A 7 18.83 4.65 15.05
N ARG A 8 18.95 4.31 13.76
CA ARG A 8 17.86 4.35 12.79
C ARG A 8 17.45 2.94 12.36
N PRO A 9 16.15 2.63 12.27
CA PRO A 9 15.67 1.32 11.82
C PRO A 9 16.18 0.94 10.42
N GLU A 10 16.22 1.90 9.49
CA GLU A 10 16.70 1.71 8.12
C GLU A 10 18.13 1.12 8.04
N GLU A 11 19.03 1.57 8.91
CA GLU A 11 20.41 1.08 8.96
C GLU A 11 20.50 -0.37 9.48
N ILE A 12 19.57 -0.76 10.35
CA ILE A 12 19.49 -2.14 10.87
C ILE A 12 18.90 -3.06 9.81
N LEU A 13 17.88 -2.61 9.09
CA LEU A 13 17.06 -3.42 8.17
C LEU A 13 17.60 -3.48 6.73
N ASN A 14 18.69 -2.77 6.42
CA ASN A 14 19.27 -2.65 5.08
C ASN A 14 19.75 -3.94 4.39
N LYS A 15 20.04 -5.01 5.13
CA LYS A 15 20.60 -6.25 4.58
C LYS A 15 19.54 -7.35 4.56
N THR A 16 19.03 -7.63 3.37
CA THR A 16 18.06 -8.69 3.10
C THR A 16 18.67 -9.78 2.21
N PHE A 17 18.08 -10.97 2.27
CA PHE A 17 18.46 -12.12 1.46
C PHE A 17 17.26 -12.54 0.61
N ALA A 18 17.46 -12.77 -0.69
CA ALA A 18 16.38 -13.25 -1.56
C ALA A 18 15.99 -14.70 -1.19
N VAL A 19 14.70 -14.98 -1.13
CA VAL A 19 14.17 -16.33 -0.91
C VAL A 19 12.99 -16.58 -1.83
N SER A 20 12.78 -17.83 -2.21
CA SER A 20 11.62 -18.28 -2.98
C SER A 20 10.44 -18.72 -2.12
N ASN A 21 10.61 -18.85 -0.80
CA ASN A 21 9.59 -19.32 0.11
C ASN A 21 8.87 -18.15 0.80
N THR A 22 7.53 -18.17 0.77
CA THR A 22 6.64 -17.13 1.32
C THR A 22 6.01 -17.52 2.66
N GLU A 23 6.42 -18.64 3.26
CA GLU A 23 5.95 -19.09 4.58
C GLU A 23 6.34 -18.13 5.72
N MET A 24 5.58 -18.18 6.81
CA MET A 24 5.80 -17.32 7.96
C MET A 24 7.15 -17.58 8.63
N ILE A 25 7.88 -16.51 8.92
CA ILE A 25 9.13 -16.55 9.69
C ILE A 25 8.85 -15.98 11.08
N VAL A 26 9.20 -16.74 12.13
CA VAL A 26 9.02 -16.32 13.52
C VAL A 26 10.36 -16.40 14.27
N LEU A 27 10.77 -15.29 14.87
CA LEU A 27 11.79 -15.25 15.91
C LEU A 27 11.11 -14.99 17.25
N ASN A 28 11.11 -16.00 18.11
CA ASN A 28 10.53 -15.91 19.44
C ASN A 28 11.60 -15.64 20.50
N ASN A 29 11.16 -15.19 21.68
CA ASN A 29 11.97 -15.11 22.89
C ASN A 29 13.17 -14.14 22.78
N ILE A 30 12.96 -12.98 22.17
CA ILE A 30 13.95 -11.89 22.12
C ILE A 30 13.89 -11.15 23.45
N GLU A 31 14.83 -11.41 24.34
CA GLU A 31 14.92 -10.72 25.64
C GLU A 31 15.22 -9.22 25.44
N PHE A 32 14.59 -8.38 26.26
CA PHE A 32 14.88 -6.95 26.29
C PHE A 32 14.69 -6.35 27.69
N VAL A 33 15.32 -5.20 27.89
CA VAL A 33 15.07 -4.31 29.03
C VAL A 33 14.88 -2.90 28.49
N SER A 34 13.80 -2.24 28.92
CA SER A 34 13.46 -0.87 28.55
C SER A 34 13.18 -0.03 29.79
N MET A 35 12.96 1.27 29.61
CA MET A 35 12.71 2.23 30.68
C MET A 35 11.32 2.84 30.51
N CYS A 36 10.46 2.68 31.51
CA CYS A 36 9.14 3.32 31.51
C CYS A 36 9.29 4.84 31.56
N GLU A 37 8.74 5.55 30.60
CA GLU A 37 8.89 7.00 30.51
C GLU A 37 8.23 7.76 31.68
N HIS A 38 7.14 7.23 32.23
CA HIS A 38 6.40 7.85 33.33
C HIS A 38 7.17 7.90 34.65
N HIS A 39 8.00 6.88 34.90
CA HIS A 39 8.57 6.62 36.21
C HIS A 39 10.08 6.43 36.20
N LEU A 40 10.69 6.38 34.99
CA LEU A 40 12.10 6.10 34.79
C LEU A 40 12.55 4.84 35.54
N LEU A 41 11.67 3.84 35.58
CA LEU A 41 11.93 2.52 36.15
C LEU A 41 11.94 1.48 35.04
N PRO A 42 12.77 0.43 35.16
CA PRO A 42 12.84 -0.60 34.13
C PRO A 42 11.53 -1.37 33.96
N PHE A 43 11.26 -1.78 32.74
CA PHE A 43 10.41 -2.93 32.45
C PHE A 43 11.18 -3.89 31.56
N ARG A 44 11.00 -5.20 31.78
CA ARG A 44 11.79 -6.25 31.12
C ARG A 44 10.91 -7.40 30.72
N GLY A 45 11.29 -8.08 29.66
CA GLY A 45 10.48 -9.16 29.15
C GLY A 45 11.02 -9.74 27.86
N VAL A 46 10.12 -10.31 27.08
CA VAL A 46 10.41 -10.97 25.82
C VAL A 46 9.56 -10.39 24.71
N CYS A 47 10.18 -10.25 23.55
CA CYS A 47 9.55 -9.86 22.30
C CYS A 47 9.53 -11.07 21.36
N HIS A 48 8.40 -11.30 20.71
CA HIS A 48 8.22 -12.28 19.65
C HIS A 48 7.87 -11.53 18.38
N ILE A 49 8.56 -11.85 17.28
CA ILE A 49 8.35 -11.20 15.99
C ILE A 49 8.06 -12.28 14.96
N GLY A 50 6.95 -12.15 14.25
CA GLY A 50 6.60 -12.95 13.08
C GLY A 50 6.36 -12.05 11.86
N TYR A 51 6.71 -12.51 10.67
CA TYR A 51 6.34 -11.81 9.43
C TYR A 51 6.22 -12.78 8.24
N LEU A 52 5.47 -12.35 7.23
CA LEU A 52 5.27 -13.08 5.97
C LEU A 52 6.09 -12.41 4.85
N PRO A 53 7.23 -12.99 4.44
CA PRO A 53 8.09 -12.40 3.41
C PRO A 53 7.40 -12.42 2.04
N LYS A 54 7.65 -11.40 1.22
CA LYS A 54 7.29 -11.40 -0.22
C LYS A 54 8.39 -12.07 -1.04
N THR A 55 9.55 -11.43 -1.12
CA THR A 55 10.68 -11.85 -1.97
C THR A 55 12.01 -11.92 -1.22
N CYS A 56 12.07 -11.36 -0.01
CA CYS A 56 13.30 -11.30 0.77
C CYS A 56 13.04 -11.49 2.27
N VAL A 57 14.10 -11.93 2.96
CA VAL A 57 14.13 -12.16 4.41
C VAL A 57 15.21 -11.35 5.07
N LEU A 58 15.02 -11.06 6.36
CA LEU A 58 16.03 -10.46 7.21
C LEU A 58 16.88 -11.53 7.90
N GLY A 59 18.16 -11.21 8.12
CA GLY A 59 18.99 -11.99 9.02
C GLY A 59 18.44 -11.93 10.45
N LEU A 60 18.40 -13.08 11.15
CA LEU A 60 17.83 -13.22 12.51
C LEU A 60 18.32 -12.15 13.49
N SER A 61 19.62 -11.83 13.47
CA SER A 61 20.21 -10.83 14.35
C SER A 61 19.65 -9.41 14.15
N LYS A 62 19.06 -9.10 12.98
CA LYS A 62 18.48 -7.78 12.70
C LYS A 62 17.16 -7.57 13.43
N LEU A 63 16.36 -8.62 13.60
CA LEU A 63 15.13 -8.57 14.39
C LEU A 63 15.44 -8.26 15.86
N ALA A 64 16.43 -8.96 16.44
CA ALA A 64 16.88 -8.68 17.81
C ALA A 64 17.46 -7.27 17.97
N ARG A 65 18.27 -6.81 17.00
CA ARG A 65 18.81 -5.43 17.00
C ARG A 65 17.72 -4.37 16.89
N LEU A 66 16.65 -4.64 16.12
CA LEU A 66 15.51 -3.74 16.01
C LEU A 66 14.75 -3.65 17.33
N THR A 67 14.50 -4.78 18.00
CA THR A 67 13.94 -4.80 19.36
C THR A 67 14.79 -3.96 20.31
N GLU A 68 16.12 -4.14 20.29
CA GLU A 68 17.04 -3.41 21.17
C GLU A 68 17.09 -1.91 20.87
N LEU A 69 16.98 -1.52 19.60
CA LEU A 69 16.89 -0.11 19.20
C LEU A 69 15.70 0.58 19.88
N TYR A 70 14.53 -0.05 19.90
CA TYR A 70 13.34 0.54 20.51
C TYR A 70 13.31 0.35 22.04
N ALA A 71 13.82 -0.76 22.55
CA ALA A 71 13.96 -1.01 23.99
C ALA A 71 14.90 0.01 24.66
N ARG A 72 15.94 0.47 23.96
CA ARG A 72 16.89 1.45 24.48
C ARG A 72 16.41 2.90 24.37
N ARG A 73 15.16 3.15 24.76
CA ARG A 73 14.50 4.47 24.79
C ARG A 73 13.69 4.60 26.08
N LEU A 74 13.21 5.80 26.37
CA LEU A 74 12.07 5.95 27.27
C LEU A 74 10.82 5.51 26.48
N GLN A 75 10.02 4.62 27.07
CA GLN A 75 8.98 3.90 26.34
C GLN A 75 7.70 3.70 27.15
N ILE A 76 6.63 3.52 26.37
CA ILE A 76 5.39 2.84 26.71
C ILE A 76 5.40 1.49 25.98
N GLN A 77 4.95 0.41 26.60
CA GLN A 77 5.07 -0.94 26.01
C GLN A 77 4.26 -1.07 24.70
N GLU A 78 3.07 -0.48 24.68
CA GLU A 78 2.17 -0.41 23.53
C GLU A 78 2.87 0.26 22.34
N GLU A 79 3.48 1.42 22.58
CA GLU A 79 4.19 2.20 21.57
C GLU A 79 5.42 1.44 21.06
N MET A 80 6.23 0.87 21.95
CA MET A 80 7.37 0.03 21.57
C MET A 80 6.94 -1.15 20.68
N THR A 81 5.81 -1.79 21.01
CA THR A 81 5.27 -2.92 20.23
C THR A 81 4.89 -2.48 18.82
N TYR A 82 4.17 -1.37 18.69
CA TYR A 82 3.77 -0.80 17.40
C TYR A 82 4.99 -0.35 16.58
N GLN A 83 5.95 0.33 17.21
CA GLN A 83 7.16 0.83 16.54
C GLN A 83 7.98 -0.28 15.90
N ILE A 84 8.16 -1.42 16.57
CA ILE A 84 8.87 -2.57 16.01
C ILE A 84 8.12 -3.13 14.80
N GLY A 85 6.80 -3.32 14.90
CA GLY A 85 5.98 -3.84 13.81
C GLY A 85 5.97 -2.91 12.60
N SER A 86 5.77 -1.62 12.86
CA SER A 86 5.70 -0.57 11.84
C SER A 86 7.03 -0.40 11.11
N ALA A 87 8.17 -0.48 11.82
CA ALA A 87 9.48 -0.45 11.19
C ALA A 87 9.70 -1.63 10.23
N LEU A 88 9.28 -2.83 10.61
CA LEU A 88 9.35 -3.99 9.72
C LEU A 88 8.43 -3.83 8.51
N MET A 89 7.18 -3.42 8.72
CA MET A 89 6.26 -3.16 7.61
C MET A 89 6.82 -2.14 6.62
N LYS A 90 7.36 -1.03 7.13
CA LYS A 90 7.90 0.07 6.32
C LYS A 90 9.13 -0.31 5.53
N HIS A 91 10.11 -0.95 6.17
CA HIS A 91 11.44 -1.15 5.58
C HIS A 91 11.63 -2.52 4.91
N LEU A 92 10.83 -3.53 5.28
CA LEU A 92 10.88 -4.85 4.65
C LEU A 92 9.73 -5.07 3.65
N ASN A 93 8.64 -4.30 3.75
CA ASN A 93 7.43 -4.48 2.94
C ASN A 93 6.93 -5.96 2.87
N PRO A 94 6.84 -6.68 4.00
CA PRO A 94 6.28 -8.02 4.03
C PRO A 94 4.77 -7.97 3.77
N LEU A 95 4.14 -9.13 3.56
CA LEU A 95 2.68 -9.22 3.45
C LEU A 95 1.99 -8.86 4.78
N GLY A 96 2.66 -9.17 5.89
CA GLY A 96 2.24 -8.77 7.22
C GLY A 96 3.32 -9.02 8.27
N VAL A 97 3.16 -8.39 9.42
CA VAL A 97 4.03 -8.49 10.60
C VAL A 97 3.15 -8.66 11.84
N GLY A 98 3.55 -9.58 12.71
CA GLY A 98 3.06 -9.71 14.07
C GLY A 98 4.18 -9.45 15.07
N VAL A 99 3.96 -8.58 16.03
CA VAL A 99 4.84 -8.38 17.19
C VAL A 99 4.03 -8.65 18.44
N LEU A 100 4.59 -9.41 19.38
CA LEU A 100 4.01 -9.65 20.69
C LEU A 100 5.08 -9.42 21.75
N ILE A 101 4.79 -8.56 22.72
CA ILE A 101 5.67 -8.27 23.84
C ILE A 101 4.98 -8.69 25.12
N THR A 102 5.70 -9.42 25.95
CA THR A 102 5.29 -9.83 27.30
C THR A 102 6.33 -9.32 28.28
N ALA A 103 5.95 -8.44 29.21
CA ALA A 103 6.89 -7.82 30.13
C ALA A 103 6.34 -7.56 31.54
N GLU A 104 7.26 -7.54 32.50
CA GLU A 104 7.04 -7.12 33.88
C GLU A 104 7.52 -5.68 34.06
N HIS A 105 6.76 -4.89 34.82
CA HIS A 105 7.01 -3.46 35.02
C HIS A 105 7.40 -3.17 36.46
N MET A 106 8.65 -2.73 36.70
CA MET A 106 9.11 -2.43 38.08
C MET A 106 8.35 -1.26 38.72
N CYS A 107 7.73 -0.39 37.92
CA CYS A 107 6.85 0.66 38.43
C CYS A 107 5.58 0.12 39.11
N MET A 108 5.19 -1.13 38.82
CA MET A 108 4.08 -1.83 39.47
C MET A 108 4.54 -2.71 40.64
N SER A 109 5.78 -3.18 40.62
CA SER A 109 6.28 -4.18 41.58
C SER A 109 7.06 -3.56 42.74
N CYS A 110 7.90 -2.55 42.49
CA CYS A 110 8.78 -1.98 43.51
C CYS A 110 8.20 -0.74 44.19
N ARG A 111 7.06 -0.23 43.70
CA ARG A 111 6.37 0.93 44.27
C ARG A 111 4.87 0.90 43.96
N GLY A 112 4.15 1.83 44.56
CA GLY A 112 2.73 2.06 44.27
C GLY A 112 1.89 0.84 44.69
N ILE A 113 1.36 0.12 43.70
CA ILE A 113 0.39 -0.97 43.89
C ILE A 113 1.02 -2.34 44.22
N ASN A 114 2.35 -2.45 44.12
CA ASN A 114 3.17 -3.59 44.56
C ASN A 114 2.72 -4.98 44.07
N LYS A 115 2.35 -5.10 42.78
CA LYS A 115 2.00 -6.39 42.16
C LYS A 115 3.25 -7.07 41.60
N GLN A 116 3.71 -8.11 42.29
CA GLN A 116 4.96 -8.82 41.96
C GLN A 116 4.85 -9.73 40.72
N ASN A 117 3.65 -10.26 40.46
CA ASN A 117 3.44 -11.28 39.42
C ASN A 117 2.63 -10.74 38.23
N ALA A 118 2.41 -9.42 38.17
CA ALA A 118 1.65 -8.81 37.08
C ALA A 118 2.52 -8.74 35.82
N VAL A 119 1.99 -9.28 34.73
CA VAL A 119 2.63 -9.28 33.42
C VAL A 119 1.70 -8.58 32.44
N MET A 120 2.27 -7.70 31.63
CA MET A 120 1.55 -7.01 30.56
C MET A 120 1.90 -7.64 29.22
N VAL A 121 0.87 -7.97 28.44
CA VAL A 121 1.01 -8.47 27.07
C VAL A 121 0.45 -7.43 26.11
N THR A 122 1.24 -7.08 25.10
CA THR A 122 0.86 -6.17 24.02
C THR A 122 1.13 -6.85 22.68
N SER A 123 0.31 -6.56 21.68
CA SER A 123 0.52 -7.05 20.33
C SER A 123 0.31 -5.96 19.28
N SER A 124 1.03 -6.08 18.18
CA SER A 124 0.84 -5.28 16.97
C SER A 124 0.76 -6.23 15.79
N MET A 125 -0.40 -6.26 15.15
CA MET A 125 -0.64 -7.06 13.94
C MET A 125 -0.86 -6.07 12.80
N LEU A 126 0.12 -5.98 11.91
CA LEU A 126 0.07 -5.09 10.76
C LEU A 126 0.04 -5.93 9.49
N ALA A 127 -0.92 -5.67 8.63
CA ALA A 127 -0.95 -6.19 7.27
C ALA A 127 -0.79 -5.02 6.31
N GLY A 128 -0.29 -5.29 5.10
CA GLY A 128 -0.46 -4.34 4.01
C GLY A 128 -1.95 -4.06 3.80
N ILE A 129 -2.27 -2.87 3.30
CA ILE A 129 -3.64 -2.53 2.92
C ILE A 129 -4.21 -3.60 1.96
N THR A 130 -5.32 -4.23 2.36
CA THR A 130 -5.97 -5.29 1.59
C THR A 130 -6.98 -4.72 0.60
N ARG A 131 -7.44 -5.53 -0.37
CA ARG A 131 -8.51 -5.12 -1.30
C ARG A 131 -9.79 -4.75 -0.58
N GLU A 132 -10.15 -5.51 0.46
CA GLU A 132 -11.36 -5.26 1.25
C GLU A 132 -11.24 -3.92 1.96
N LYS A 133 -10.08 -3.66 2.60
CA LYS A 133 -9.87 -2.41 3.29
C LYS A 133 -9.86 -1.22 2.33
N ALA A 134 -9.15 -1.33 1.21
CA ALA A 134 -9.13 -0.29 0.18
C ALA A 134 -10.55 -0.02 -0.37
N SER A 135 -11.35 -1.07 -0.56
CA SER A 135 -12.75 -0.97 -0.99
C SER A 135 -13.63 -0.24 0.04
N GLU A 136 -13.41 -0.45 1.34
CA GLU A 136 -14.09 0.32 2.40
C GLU A 136 -13.72 1.80 2.35
N LEU A 137 -12.43 2.12 2.15
CA LEU A 137 -11.96 3.51 2.10
C LEU A 137 -12.63 4.27 0.97
N ILE A 138 -12.63 3.72 -0.25
CA ILE A 138 -13.27 4.41 -1.40
C ILE A 138 -14.78 4.54 -1.22
N LYS A 139 -15.45 3.57 -0.59
CA LYS A 139 -16.90 3.66 -0.30
C LYS A 139 -17.20 4.78 0.69
N SER A 140 -16.29 5.04 1.63
CA SER A 140 -16.46 6.07 2.66
C SER A 140 -16.12 7.48 2.18
N ARG A 141 -15.27 7.63 1.15
CA ARG A 141 -14.64 8.90 0.79
C ARG A 141 -14.96 9.39 -0.62
N CYS A 142 -15.37 8.50 -1.51
CA CYS A 142 -15.60 8.81 -2.92
C CYS A 142 -17.08 8.72 -3.29
N ASP A 143 -17.54 9.56 -4.21
CA ASP A 143 -18.87 9.43 -4.82
C ASP A 143 -18.93 8.21 -5.78
N PHE A 144 -20.12 7.86 -6.26
CA PHE A 144 -20.31 6.70 -7.14
C PHE A 144 -19.53 6.81 -8.47
N ALA A 145 -19.38 8.02 -9.02
CA ALA A 145 -18.68 8.22 -10.28
C ALA A 145 -17.17 8.00 -10.11
N LEU A 146 -16.59 8.53 -9.04
CA LEU A 146 -15.18 8.32 -8.69
C LEU A 146 -14.91 6.87 -8.27
N GLN A 147 -15.79 6.26 -7.47
CA GLN A 147 -15.67 4.83 -7.14
C GLN A 147 -15.61 3.96 -8.41
N ARG A 148 -16.43 4.27 -9.42
CA ARG A 148 -16.39 3.57 -10.71
C ARG A 148 -15.03 3.76 -11.41
N HIS A 149 -14.52 5.00 -11.49
CA HIS A 149 -13.21 5.28 -12.08
C HIS A 149 -12.10 4.47 -11.39
N LEU A 150 -12.06 4.52 -10.07
CA LEU A 150 -11.06 3.81 -9.25
C LEU A 150 -11.13 2.29 -9.45
N VAL A 151 -12.32 1.70 -9.50
CA VAL A 151 -12.47 0.24 -9.66
C VAL A 151 -12.10 -0.21 -11.07
N PHE A 152 -12.41 0.57 -12.10
CA PHE A 152 -11.98 0.26 -13.46
C PHE A 152 -10.47 0.42 -13.63
N THR A 153 -9.85 1.43 -13.00
CA THR A 153 -8.40 1.60 -12.98
C THR A 153 -7.71 0.45 -12.25
N ALA A 154 -8.22 0.04 -11.08
CA ALA A 154 -7.75 -1.13 -10.33
C ALA A 154 -7.82 -2.43 -11.15
N THR A 155 -8.92 -2.59 -11.89
CA THR A 155 -9.15 -3.75 -12.76
C THR A 155 -8.20 -3.74 -13.95
N ALA A 156 -7.90 -2.57 -14.51
CA ALA A 156 -6.92 -2.41 -15.58
C ALA A 156 -5.51 -2.77 -15.11
N MET A 157 -5.13 -2.28 -13.93
CA MET A 157 -3.88 -2.60 -13.27
C MET A 157 -3.73 -4.11 -13.05
N GLU A 158 -4.75 -4.79 -12.52
CA GLU A 158 -4.73 -6.24 -12.33
C GLU A 158 -4.63 -7.00 -13.67
N ALA A 159 -5.38 -6.60 -14.69
CA ALA A 159 -5.33 -7.23 -16.02
C ALA A 159 -3.92 -7.12 -16.63
N LEU A 160 -3.30 -5.94 -16.54
CA LEU A 160 -1.95 -5.72 -17.03
C LEU A 160 -0.91 -6.49 -16.21
N ALA A 161 -1.02 -6.51 -14.88
CA ALA A 161 -0.12 -7.29 -14.02
C ALA A 161 -0.10 -8.77 -14.41
N ARG A 162 -1.28 -9.35 -14.68
CA ARG A 162 -1.43 -10.73 -15.16
C ARG A 162 -0.80 -10.93 -16.53
N HIS A 163 -1.01 -10.00 -17.47
CA HIS A 163 -0.40 -10.05 -18.79
C HIS A 163 1.14 -10.02 -18.71
N LEU A 164 1.69 -9.18 -17.83
CA LEU A 164 3.13 -9.06 -17.57
C LEU A 164 3.69 -10.13 -16.61
N LYS A 165 2.89 -11.14 -16.25
CA LYS A 165 3.26 -12.28 -15.38
C LYS A 165 3.77 -11.86 -13.99
N GLN A 166 3.21 -10.80 -13.41
CA GLN A 166 3.54 -10.28 -12.08
C GLN A 166 2.64 -10.89 -10.98
N GLU A 167 2.50 -12.22 -10.94
CA GLU A 167 1.49 -12.90 -10.10
C GLU A 167 1.62 -12.60 -8.60
N GLN A 168 2.84 -12.39 -8.11
CA GLN A 168 3.12 -12.13 -6.69
C GLN A 168 2.73 -10.73 -6.23
N ASP A 169 2.53 -9.79 -7.17
CA ASP A 169 2.25 -8.38 -6.88
C ASP A 169 0.85 -7.93 -7.34
N ILE A 170 0.01 -8.85 -7.84
CA ILE A 170 -1.33 -8.50 -8.37
C ILE A 170 -2.15 -7.69 -7.35
N GLU A 171 -2.12 -8.07 -6.07
CA GLU A 171 -2.83 -7.36 -5.00
C GLU A 171 -2.35 -5.92 -4.85
N PHE A 172 -1.03 -5.71 -4.93
CA PHE A 172 -0.43 -4.38 -4.87
C PHE A 172 -0.87 -3.52 -6.08
N TRP A 173 -0.86 -4.10 -7.29
CA TRP A 173 -1.29 -3.39 -8.51
C TRP A 173 -2.77 -3.02 -8.45
N TYR A 174 -3.62 -3.93 -7.98
CA TYR A 174 -5.04 -3.66 -7.82
C TYR A 174 -5.30 -2.56 -6.78
N VAL A 175 -4.72 -2.68 -5.58
CA VAL A 175 -4.95 -1.72 -4.49
C VAL A 175 -4.40 -0.33 -4.81
N THR A 176 -3.25 -0.24 -5.48
CA THR A 176 -2.72 1.07 -5.95
C THR A 176 -3.66 1.72 -6.95
N GLY A 177 -4.15 0.99 -7.95
CA GLY A 177 -5.16 1.49 -8.89
C GLY A 177 -6.48 1.87 -8.21
N LEU A 178 -6.89 1.15 -7.16
CA LEU A 178 -8.12 1.44 -6.43
C LEU A 178 -8.05 2.71 -5.59
N LEU A 179 -6.85 3.11 -5.15
CA LEU A 179 -6.67 4.21 -4.20
C LEU A 179 -6.06 5.47 -4.82
N HIS A 180 -5.67 5.45 -6.10
CA HIS A 180 -4.86 6.52 -6.69
C HIS A 180 -5.51 7.91 -6.61
N ASP A 181 -6.79 8.00 -6.92
CA ASP A 181 -7.58 9.24 -6.87
C ASP A 181 -8.51 9.32 -5.66
N ILE A 182 -8.19 8.65 -4.56
CA ILE A 182 -9.09 8.58 -3.39
C ILE A 182 -9.43 9.98 -2.80
N ASP A 183 -8.59 10.98 -3.06
CA ASP A 183 -8.78 12.35 -2.60
C ASP A 183 -9.40 13.29 -3.64
N TRP A 184 -9.72 12.80 -4.85
CA TRP A 184 -10.14 13.65 -5.98
C TRP A 184 -11.39 14.48 -5.63
N ASN A 185 -12.41 13.87 -5.03
CA ASN A 185 -13.62 14.61 -4.62
C ASN A 185 -13.35 15.72 -3.60
N GLN A 186 -12.29 15.63 -2.80
CA GLN A 186 -11.94 16.65 -1.81
C GLN A 186 -10.97 17.70 -2.35
N THR A 187 -10.24 17.37 -3.42
CA THR A 187 -9.16 18.19 -3.96
C THR A 187 -9.50 18.82 -5.31
N ILE A 188 -10.68 18.53 -5.88
CA ILE A 188 -11.10 19.05 -7.20
C ILE A 188 -10.98 20.58 -7.34
N ASP A 189 -11.22 21.32 -6.26
CA ASP A 189 -11.12 22.79 -6.23
C ASP A 189 -9.73 23.30 -5.81
N CYS A 190 -8.79 22.41 -5.50
CA CYS A 190 -7.44 22.71 -5.03
C CYS A 190 -6.45 21.61 -5.45
N MET A 191 -6.17 21.54 -6.76
CA MET A 191 -5.32 20.52 -7.38
C MET A 191 -3.91 20.42 -6.78
N GLU A 192 -3.37 21.49 -6.21
CA GLU A 192 -2.07 21.48 -5.50
C GLU A 192 -2.04 20.50 -4.31
N LYS A 193 -3.20 20.13 -3.77
CA LYS A 193 -3.33 19.16 -2.67
C LYS A 193 -3.54 17.73 -3.14
N HIS A 194 -3.90 17.52 -4.40
CA HIS A 194 -4.16 16.19 -4.93
C HIS A 194 -2.89 15.35 -4.90
N CYS A 195 -3.01 14.11 -4.41
CA CYS A 195 -1.86 13.24 -4.10
C CYS A 195 -0.82 13.86 -3.15
N GLY A 196 -1.22 14.86 -2.35
CA GLY A 196 -0.38 15.53 -1.38
C GLY A 196 -0.10 14.69 -0.12
N GLU A 197 0.72 15.21 0.79
CA GLU A 197 1.07 14.50 2.04
C GLU A 197 -0.14 14.19 2.92
N GLU A 198 -1.17 15.03 2.93
CA GLU A 198 -2.41 14.74 3.69
C GLU A 198 -3.06 13.43 3.24
N THR A 199 -3.12 13.19 1.93
CA THR A 199 -3.64 11.94 1.36
C THR A 199 -2.71 10.76 1.67
N MET A 200 -1.39 10.96 1.57
CA MET A 200 -0.43 9.91 1.88
C MET A 200 -0.45 9.52 3.36
N ASP A 201 -0.52 10.48 4.26
CA ASP A 201 -0.63 10.25 5.71
C ASP A 201 -1.95 9.53 6.05
N TYR A 202 -3.05 9.92 5.39
CA TYR A 202 -4.31 9.18 5.50
C TYR A 202 -4.13 7.72 5.07
N LEU A 203 -3.55 7.45 3.90
CA LEU A 203 -3.33 6.09 3.42
C LEU A 203 -2.39 5.27 4.32
N ARG A 204 -1.28 5.87 4.77
CA ARG A 204 -0.33 5.26 5.72
C ARG A 204 -1.02 4.90 7.03
N SER A 205 -1.89 5.78 7.55
CA SER A 205 -2.66 5.51 8.77
C SER A 205 -3.64 4.34 8.64
N HIS A 206 -3.99 3.97 7.40
CA HIS A 206 -4.82 2.81 7.07
C HIS A 206 -4.02 1.59 6.56
N GLY A 207 -2.69 1.58 6.76
CA GLY A 207 -1.84 0.43 6.44
C GLY A 207 -1.30 0.40 5.02
N ALA A 208 -1.42 1.50 4.25
CA ALA A 208 -0.74 1.59 2.96
C ALA A 208 0.78 1.67 3.17
N ALA A 209 1.51 0.79 2.49
CA ALA A 209 2.97 0.84 2.47
C ALA A 209 3.46 2.09 1.71
N GLU A 210 4.70 2.52 1.98
CA GLU A 210 5.28 3.67 1.29
C GLU A 210 5.32 3.47 -0.22
N GLU A 211 5.55 2.25 -0.70
CA GLU A 211 5.54 1.96 -2.13
C GLU A 211 4.15 2.16 -2.75
N VAL A 212 3.05 1.92 -2.02
CA VAL A 212 1.69 2.25 -2.50
C VAL A 212 1.57 3.76 -2.65
N CYS A 213 1.99 4.51 -1.63
CA CYS A 213 1.94 5.98 -1.61
C CYS A 213 2.76 6.59 -2.75
N GLN A 214 4.01 6.15 -2.94
CA GLN A 214 4.88 6.63 -4.02
C GLN A 214 4.33 6.26 -5.40
N THR A 215 3.68 5.09 -5.51
CA THR A 215 3.03 4.69 -6.77
C THR A 215 1.89 5.62 -7.12
N ILE A 216 1.02 5.89 -6.15
CA ILE A 216 -0.07 6.86 -6.31
C ILE A 216 0.51 8.22 -6.69
N ARG A 217 1.47 8.77 -5.95
CA ARG A 217 2.05 10.08 -6.29
C ARG A 217 2.69 10.16 -7.68
N SER A 218 3.17 9.04 -8.23
CA SER A 218 3.81 9.00 -9.55
C SER A 218 2.86 9.13 -10.74
N HIS A 219 1.55 8.95 -10.52
CA HIS A 219 0.57 9.14 -11.59
C HIS A 219 0.31 10.63 -11.85
N TYR A 220 0.36 11.47 -10.81
CA TYR A 220 0.13 12.90 -10.93
C TYR A 220 1.41 13.65 -11.33
N THR A 221 1.46 14.07 -12.60
CA THR A 221 2.67 14.62 -13.25
C THR A 221 3.26 15.84 -12.53
N ASP A 222 2.43 16.69 -11.92
CA ASP A 222 2.88 17.92 -11.25
C ASP A 222 3.78 17.65 -10.02
N LEU A 223 3.69 16.45 -9.42
CA LEU A 223 4.52 16.07 -8.28
C LEU A 223 5.94 15.64 -8.66
N ASN A 224 6.25 15.49 -9.96
CA ASN A 224 7.57 15.10 -10.46
C ASN A 224 8.16 13.83 -9.82
N VAL A 225 7.30 12.90 -9.37
CA VAL A 225 7.75 11.61 -8.83
C VAL A 225 8.13 10.67 -10.00
N PRO A 226 9.34 10.08 -10.00
CA PRO A 226 9.79 9.21 -11.09
C PRO A 226 8.94 7.95 -11.28
N ARG A 227 8.64 7.63 -12.54
CA ARG A 227 8.00 6.37 -12.98
C ARG A 227 9.06 5.35 -13.38
N ASP A 228 9.91 4.98 -12.43
CA ASP A 228 11.08 4.10 -12.59
C ASP A 228 10.77 2.60 -12.39
N SER A 229 9.58 2.27 -11.89
CA SER A 229 9.11 0.89 -11.71
C SER A 229 8.00 0.51 -12.70
N LEU A 230 7.77 -0.80 -12.86
CA LEU A 230 6.71 -1.33 -13.72
C LEU A 230 5.31 -0.87 -13.27
N HIS A 231 5.03 -0.93 -11.97
CA HIS A 231 3.73 -0.58 -11.41
C HIS A 231 3.42 0.92 -11.47
N ARG A 232 4.43 1.79 -11.36
CA ARG A 232 4.27 3.25 -11.55
C ARG A 232 3.94 3.60 -13.00
N LYS A 233 4.67 3.00 -13.94
CA LYS A 233 4.37 3.10 -15.37
C LYS A 233 2.98 2.56 -15.70
N ALA A 234 2.59 1.46 -15.07
CA ALA A 234 1.31 0.82 -15.28
C ALA A 234 0.16 1.70 -14.80
N LEU A 235 0.26 2.28 -13.60
CA LEU A 235 -0.80 3.14 -13.07
C LEU A 235 -1.06 4.31 -14.01
N PHE A 236 0.00 4.98 -14.46
CA PHE A 236 -0.12 6.08 -15.41
C PHE A 236 -0.73 5.67 -16.76
N ALA A 237 -0.32 4.52 -17.31
CA ALA A 237 -0.85 4.04 -18.59
C ALA A 237 -2.31 3.57 -18.50
N CYS A 238 -2.72 3.05 -17.34
CA CYS A 238 -4.05 2.52 -17.11
C CYS A 238 -5.08 3.60 -16.78
N ASP A 239 -4.72 4.63 -16.02
CA ASP A 239 -5.62 5.64 -15.47
C ASP A 239 -6.48 6.33 -16.55
N GLU A 240 -5.87 7.20 -17.37
CA GLU A 240 -6.56 7.96 -18.42
C GLU A 240 -7.29 7.05 -19.42
N LEU A 241 -6.68 5.90 -19.76
CA LEU A 241 -7.29 4.97 -20.71
C LEU A 241 -8.52 4.28 -20.13
N SER A 242 -8.50 3.90 -18.85
CA SER A 242 -9.65 3.27 -18.20
C SER A 242 -10.83 4.22 -18.12
N GLY A 243 -10.59 5.48 -17.73
CA GLY A 243 -11.59 6.55 -17.73
C GLY A 243 -12.16 6.79 -19.12
N PHE A 244 -11.32 6.81 -20.16
CA PHE A 244 -11.75 6.96 -21.54
C PHE A 244 -12.62 5.79 -22.04
N ILE A 245 -12.25 4.55 -21.75
CA ILE A 245 -13.02 3.36 -22.14
C ILE A 245 -14.39 3.37 -21.44
N VAL A 246 -14.45 3.70 -20.14
CA VAL A 246 -15.70 3.83 -19.40
C VAL A 246 -16.58 4.94 -19.99
N ALA A 247 -16.00 6.11 -20.31
CA ALA A 247 -16.74 7.17 -20.98
C ALA A 247 -17.30 6.70 -22.34
N ALA A 248 -16.50 5.98 -23.12
CA ALA A 248 -16.92 5.44 -24.41
C ALA A 248 -18.04 4.42 -24.26
N ALA A 249 -18.02 3.61 -23.20
CA ALA A 249 -19.09 2.69 -22.86
C ALA A 249 -20.40 3.43 -22.52
N LEU A 250 -20.34 4.49 -21.71
CA LEU A 250 -21.55 5.21 -21.27
C LEU A 250 -22.40 5.76 -22.42
N VAL A 251 -21.78 6.13 -23.54
CA VAL A 251 -22.45 6.65 -24.73
C VAL A 251 -22.91 5.58 -25.73
N ARG A 252 -22.62 4.30 -25.48
CA ARG A 252 -23.09 3.17 -26.29
C ARG A 252 -24.44 2.64 -25.76
N PRO A 253 -25.35 2.17 -26.65
CA PRO A 253 -26.56 1.46 -26.22
C PRO A 253 -26.27 0.19 -25.42
N THR A 254 -25.24 -0.57 -25.82
CA THR A 254 -24.82 -1.84 -25.17
C THR A 254 -23.76 -1.63 -24.09
N LYS A 255 -23.54 -0.37 -23.67
CA LYS A 255 -22.61 -0.01 -22.61
C LYS A 255 -21.22 -0.61 -22.76
N MET A 256 -20.73 -1.38 -21.80
CA MET A 256 -19.41 -2.03 -21.85
C MET A 256 -19.42 -3.31 -22.69
N ILE A 257 -20.57 -3.95 -22.85
CA ILE A 257 -20.66 -5.26 -23.49
C ILE A 257 -20.34 -5.16 -24.98
N GLY A 258 -19.42 -6.02 -25.43
CA GLY A 258 -18.98 -6.14 -26.82
C GLY A 258 -18.30 -4.88 -27.34
N ILE A 259 -17.57 -4.14 -26.49
CA ILE A 259 -16.68 -3.08 -26.99
C ILE A 259 -15.53 -3.74 -27.73
N GLU A 260 -15.30 -3.34 -28.97
CA GLU A 260 -14.11 -3.72 -29.72
C GLU A 260 -12.98 -2.70 -29.53
N PRO A 261 -11.70 -3.10 -29.41
CA PRO A 261 -10.58 -2.18 -29.31
C PRO A 261 -10.53 -1.13 -30.44
N SER A 262 -10.91 -1.54 -31.65
CA SER A 262 -10.99 -0.65 -32.82
C SER A 262 -12.03 0.45 -32.66
N SER A 263 -13.13 0.18 -31.94
CA SER A 263 -14.18 1.15 -31.65
C SER A 263 -13.67 2.24 -30.70
N VAL A 264 -12.93 1.84 -29.65
CA VAL A 264 -12.28 2.77 -28.72
C VAL A 264 -11.30 3.67 -29.45
N ILE A 265 -10.40 3.10 -30.27
CA ILE A 265 -9.43 3.88 -31.07
C ILE A 265 -10.14 4.85 -32.01
N LYS A 266 -11.22 4.42 -32.67
CA LYS A 266 -12.01 5.31 -33.54
C LYS A 266 -12.58 6.47 -32.73
N LYS A 267 -13.05 6.22 -31.51
CA LYS A 267 -13.61 7.26 -30.63
C LYS A 267 -12.53 8.22 -30.12
N MET A 268 -11.30 7.79 -29.89
CA MET A 268 -10.19 8.66 -29.47
C MET A 268 -9.86 9.76 -30.48
N LYS A 269 -10.14 9.54 -31.77
CA LYS A 269 -9.96 10.53 -32.84
C LYS A 269 -10.94 11.71 -32.75
N ASP A 270 -12.06 11.53 -32.04
CA ASP A 270 -13.02 12.58 -31.75
C ASP A 270 -12.49 13.45 -30.60
N LYS A 271 -11.82 14.55 -30.95
CA LYS A 271 -11.25 15.49 -29.96
C LYS A 271 -12.33 16.18 -29.12
N ALA A 272 -13.59 16.20 -29.56
CA ALA A 272 -14.67 16.81 -28.80
C ALA A 272 -15.18 15.92 -27.67
N PHE A 273 -14.95 14.61 -27.78
CA PHE A 273 -15.32 13.62 -26.77
C PHE A 273 -14.26 13.54 -25.67
N ALA A 274 -14.65 13.47 -24.39
CA ALA A 274 -13.72 13.38 -23.25
C ALA A 274 -12.53 14.37 -23.37
N ARG A 275 -12.83 15.66 -23.52
CA ARG A 275 -11.82 16.72 -23.80
C ARG A 275 -10.77 16.88 -22.71
N GLN A 276 -11.11 16.50 -21.48
CA GLN A 276 -10.23 16.62 -20.32
C GLN A 276 -9.14 15.53 -20.28
N VAL A 277 -9.35 14.41 -20.98
CA VAL A 277 -8.42 13.27 -21.02
C VAL A 277 -7.28 13.58 -21.99
N ASN A 278 -6.03 13.45 -21.53
CA ASN A 278 -4.87 13.65 -22.36
C ASN A 278 -4.65 12.48 -23.35
N ARG A 279 -4.53 12.78 -24.65
CA ARG A 279 -4.37 11.76 -25.70
C ARG A 279 -2.97 11.17 -25.77
N ASP A 280 -1.97 11.93 -25.35
CA ASP A 280 -0.57 11.49 -25.37
C ASP A 280 -0.33 10.53 -24.20
N ASP A 281 -0.93 10.82 -23.03
CA ASP A 281 -0.82 9.97 -21.84
C ASP A 281 -1.41 8.56 -22.07
N MET A 282 -2.53 8.47 -22.80
CA MET A 282 -3.12 7.18 -23.19
C MET A 282 -2.23 6.33 -24.11
N GLN A 283 -1.25 6.94 -24.79
CA GLN A 283 -0.30 6.23 -25.66
C GLN A 283 0.96 5.77 -24.91
N SER A 284 1.11 6.13 -23.63
CA SER A 284 2.27 5.78 -22.81
C SER A 284 2.51 4.27 -22.69
N CYS A 285 1.49 3.42 -22.92
CA CYS A 285 1.64 1.97 -22.96
C CYS A 285 2.64 1.49 -24.04
N GLU A 286 2.72 2.18 -25.18
CA GLU A 286 3.64 1.84 -26.27
C GLU A 286 5.09 2.10 -25.85
N GLU A 287 5.35 3.22 -25.17
CA GLU A 287 6.66 3.55 -24.65
C GLU A 287 7.07 2.65 -23.47
N TYR A 288 6.18 2.45 -22.51
CA TYR A 288 6.52 1.80 -21.25
C TYR A 288 6.57 0.28 -21.33
N PHE A 289 5.73 -0.33 -22.18
CA PHE A 289 5.59 -1.78 -22.25
C PHE A 289 5.85 -2.36 -23.63
N ASN A 290 6.07 -1.51 -24.65
CA ASN A 290 6.19 -1.94 -26.04
C ASN A 290 4.95 -2.75 -26.49
N ILE A 291 3.76 -2.37 -25.99
CA ILE A 291 2.47 -2.96 -26.34
C ILE A 291 1.71 -1.92 -27.17
N PRO A 292 1.33 -2.21 -28.43
CA PRO A 292 0.52 -1.30 -29.23
C PRO A 292 -0.79 -0.95 -28.51
N LEU A 293 -1.23 0.31 -28.60
CA LEU A 293 -2.43 0.78 -27.88
C LEU A 293 -3.67 -0.11 -28.11
N LYS A 294 -3.85 -0.62 -29.34
CA LYS A 294 -4.96 -1.54 -29.67
C LYS A 294 -4.89 -2.84 -28.89
N GLU A 295 -3.69 -3.41 -28.75
CA GLU A 295 -3.46 -4.62 -28.00
C GLU A 295 -3.61 -4.36 -26.50
N PHE A 296 -3.12 -3.21 -26.02
CA PHE A 296 -3.31 -2.78 -24.64
C PHE A 296 -4.79 -2.70 -24.26
N ILE A 297 -5.63 -2.05 -25.10
CA ILE A 297 -7.08 -2.02 -24.91
C ILE A 297 -7.68 -3.44 -24.90
N ALA A 298 -7.21 -4.33 -25.78
CA ALA A 298 -7.67 -5.71 -25.83
C ALA A 298 -7.34 -6.53 -24.55
N ILE A 299 -6.26 -6.19 -23.84
CA ILE A 299 -5.92 -6.78 -22.54
C ILE A 299 -6.94 -6.35 -21.47
N LEU A 300 -7.39 -5.09 -21.48
CA LEU A 300 -8.24 -4.54 -20.42
C LEU A 300 -9.72 -4.92 -20.57
N LEU A 301 -10.24 -4.92 -21.80
CA LEU A 301 -11.68 -5.04 -22.07
C LEU A 301 -12.35 -6.29 -21.47
N PRO A 302 -11.78 -7.51 -21.54
CA PRO A 302 -12.40 -8.69 -20.93
C PRO A 302 -12.57 -8.55 -19.41
N ALA A 303 -11.63 -7.87 -18.74
CA ALA A 303 -11.72 -7.62 -17.31
C ALA A 303 -12.80 -6.58 -16.99
N PHE A 304 -12.96 -5.57 -17.85
CA PHE A 304 -13.98 -4.52 -17.73
C PHE A 304 -15.39 -5.05 -17.95
N GLU A 305 -15.60 -5.89 -18.97
CA GLU A 305 -16.90 -6.52 -19.23
C GLU A 305 -17.38 -7.36 -18.04
N ARG A 306 -16.47 -8.05 -17.37
CA ARG A 306 -16.77 -8.89 -16.20
C ARG A 306 -17.31 -8.09 -15.00
N ILE A 307 -16.82 -6.86 -14.79
CA ILE A 307 -17.26 -6.01 -13.66
C ILE A 307 -18.36 -5.02 -14.05
N ALA A 308 -18.65 -4.86 -15.34
CA ALA A 308 -19.63 -3.89 -15.85
C ALA A 308 -21.04 -3.98 -15.22
N PRO A 309 -21.60 -5.17 -14.89
CA PRO A 309 -22.90 -5.27 -14.22
C PRO A 309 -22.98 -4.54 -12.89
N ASP A 310 -21.88 -4.54 -12.12
CA ASP A 310 -21.85 -3.93 -10.79
C ASP A 310 -21.82 -2.39 -10.84
N TRP A 311 -21.55 -1.81 -12.01
CA TRP A 311 -21.30 -0.38 -12.21
C TRP A 311 -22.23 0.29 -13.22
N GLN A 312 -23.40 -0.32 -13.47
CA GLN A 312 -24.44 0.19 -14.38
C GLN A 312 -23.93 0.35 -15.84
N LEU A 313 -23.12 -0.61 -16.29
CA LEU A 313 -22.51 -0.65 -17.62
C LEU A 313 -22.89 -1.90 -18.44
N THR A 314 -24.06 -2.47 -18.20
CA THR A 314 -24.68 -3.54 -19.00
C THR A 314 -25.70 -3.00 -19.99
#